data_AF-V4XSS2-F1
#
_entry.id   AF-V4XSS2-F1
#
_cell.length_a   1.000
_cell.length_b   1.000
_cell.length_c   1.000
_cell.angle_alpha   90.00
_cell.angle_beta   90.00
_cell.angle_gamma   90.00
#
_symmetry.space_group_name_H-M   'P 1'
#
loop_
_entity.id
_entity.type
_entity.pdbx_description
1 polymer ?
#
loop_
_entity_poly.entity_id
_entity_poly.type
_entity_poly.pdbx_seq_one_letter_code
_entity_poly.pdbx_strand_id
1 'polypeptide(L)' 'MTTTTEKVRQLAPHWGVMFALMLALLAVVERFVGEMPFWGSLLLVSVVAFGYPAVVRSLGVEPAVWRRG' A
#
# COMPACT_ATOMS: atom_id res chain seq x y z
N MET A 1 -4.85 -12.54 23.48
CA MET A 1 -5.07 -11.24 22.79
C MET A 1 -3.72 -10.73 22.30
N THR A 2 -3.54 -10.44 21.01
CA THR A 2 -2.30 -9.81 20.52
C THR A 2 -2.25 -8.38 21.04
N THR A 3 -1.17 -8.01 21.72
CA THR A 3 -0.94 -6.64 22.22
C THR A 3 -0.85 -5.65 21.06
N THR A 4 -1.08 -4.36 21.33
CA THR A 4 -0.99 -3.29 20.32
C THR A 4 0.34 -3.31 19.58
N THR A 5 1.43 -3.60 20.30
CA THR A 5 2.78 -3.73 19.74
C THR A 5 2.90 -4.84 18.69
N GLU A 6 2.31 -6.01 18.94
CA GLU A 6 2.33 -7.13 17.99
C GLU A 6 1.60 -6.77 16.69
N LYS A 7 0.46 -6.08 16.80
CA LYS A 7 -0.31 -5.60 15.64
C LYS A 7 0.51 -4.58 14.84
N VAL A 8 1.08 -3.59 15.51
CA VAL A 8 1.92 -2.57 14.84
C VAL A 8 3.11 -3.22 14.14
N ARG A 9 3.77 -4.19 14.77
CA ARG A 9 4.90 -4.92 14.18
C ARG A 9 4.51 -5.73 12.95
N GLN A 10 3.29 -6.26 12.89
CA GLN A 10 2.77 -6.95 11.71
C GLN A 10 2.37 -5.99 10.59
N LEU A 11 1.81 -4.82 10.91
CA LEU A 11 1.40 -3.83 9.90
C LEU A 11 2.56 -2.99 9.36
N ALA A 12 3.58 -2.71 10.17
CA ALA A 12 4.70 -1.84 9.78
C ALA A 12 5.41 -2.28 8.49
N PRO A 13 5.71 -3.58 8.27
CA PRO A 13 6.28 -4.05 7.01
C PRO A 13 5.34 -3.78 5.83
N HIS A 14 4.04 -4.02 5.98
CA HIS A 14 3.08 -3.79 4.91
C HIS A 14 2.91 -2.30 4.58
N TRP A 15 2.93 -1.42 5.58
CA TRP A 15 2.96 0.02 5.36
C TRP A 15 4.23 0.47 4.65
N GLY A 16 5.38 -0.09 5.03
CA GLY A 16 6.64 0.16 4.34
C GLY A 16 6.59 -0.24 2.86
N VAL A 17 6.06 -1.42 2.56
CA VAL A 17 5.88 -1.90 1.18
C VAL A 17 4.88 -1.03 0.41
N MET A 18 3.73 -0.68 1.00
CA MET A 18 2.75 0.22 0.37
C MET A 18 3.39 1.56 0.01
N PHE A 19 4.15 2.14 0.93
CA PHE A 19 4.81 3.42 0.72
C PHE A 19 5.87 3.33 -0.38
N ALA A 20 6.71 2.30 -0.33
CA ALA A 20 7.71 2.05 -1.36
C ALA A 20 7.07 1.84 -2.74
N LEU A 21 5.96 1.08 -2.80
CA LEU A 21 5.23 0.81 -4.04
C LEU A 21 4.58 2.09 -4.59
N MET A 22 4.03 2.93 -3.73
CA MET A 22 3.47 4.22 -4.09
C MET A 22 4.53 5.15 -4.69
N LEU A 23 5.70 5.28 -4.04
CA LEU A 23 6.82 6.07 -4.56
C LEU A 23 7.36 5.50 -5.88
N ALA A 24 7.49 4.18 -5.99
CA ALA A 24 7.95 3.52 -7.20
C ALA A 24 7.00 3.78 -8.38
N LEU A 25 5.68 3.65 -8.16
CA LEU A 25 4.68 3.94 -9.18
C LEU A 25 4.67 5.42 -9.57
N LEU A 26 4.80 6.34 -8.62
CA LEU A 26 4.87 7.76 -8.91
C LEU A 26 6.12 8.07 -9.77
N ALA A 27 7.29 7.57 -9.37
CA ALA A 27 8.54 7.75 -10.10
C ALA A 27 8.49 7.15 -11.52
N VAL A 28 7.87 5.96 -11.66
CA VAL A 28 7.64 5.33 -12.97
C VAL A 28 6.75 6.22 -13.83
N VAL A 29 5.61 6.66 -13.31
CA VAL A 29 4.67 7.46 -14.10
C VAL A 29 5.25 8.82 -14.47
N GLU A 30 5.90 9.51 -13.53
CA GLU A 30 6.59 10.78 -13.79
C GLU A 30 7.70 10.60 -14.84
N ARG A 31 8.40 9.47 -14.84
CA ARG A 31 9.43 9.17 -15.84
C ARG A 31 8.86 9.04 -17.26
N PHE A 32 7.64 8.52 -17.42
CA PHE A 32 7.03 8.29 -18.73
C PHE A 32 6.14 9.45 -19.21
N VAL A 33 5.45 10.11 -18.29
CA VAL A 33 4.40 11.10 -18.60
C VAL A 33 4.84 12.53 -18.27
N GLY A 34 5.97 12.71 -17.56
CA GLY A 34 6.41 14.01 -17.05
C GLY A 34 5.74 14.38 -15.73
N GLU A 35 5.78 15.65 -15.34
CA GLU A 35 5.18 16.12 -14.08
C GLU A 35 3.69 15.78 -14.00
N MET A 36 3.31 15.06 -12.95
CA MET A 36 1.92 14.64 -12.75
C MET A 36 1.11 15.76 -12.07
N PRO A 37 -0.07 16.12 -12.60
CA PRO A 37 -0.96 17.06 -11.91
C PRO A 37 -1.51 16.41 -10.64
N PHE A 38 -1.84 17.24 -9.65
CA PHE A 38 -2.32 16.81 -8.32
C PHE A 38 -3.39 15.71 -8.37
N TRP A 39 -4.38 15.85 -9.26
CA TRP A 39 -5.46 14.86 -9.43
C TRP A 39 -4.98 13.50 -9.93
N GLY A 40 -3.94 13.47 -10.77
CA GLY A 40 -3.31 12.24 -11.24
C GLY A 40 -2.60 11.51 -10.10
N SER A 41 -1.85 12.25 -9.28
CA SER A 41 -1.20 11.71 -8.09
C SER A 41 -2.21 11.17 -7.09
N LEU A 42 -3.32 11.89 -6.85
CA LEU A 42 -4.38 11.44 -5.94
C LEU A 42 -5.04 10.13 -6.43
N LEU A 43 -5.29 10.01 -7.73
CA LEU A 43 -5.81 8.77 -8.32
C LEU A 43 -4.84 7.61 -8.17
N LEU A 44 -3.55 7.83 -8.46
CA LEU A 44 -2.52 6.80 -8.33
C LEU A 44 -2.39 6.30 -6.89
N VAL A 45 -2.31 7.23 -5.92
CA VAL A 45 -2.26 6.92 -4.50
C VAL A 45 -3.50 6.12 -4.07
N SER A 46 -4.69 6.52 -4.55
CA SER A 46 -5.94 5.81 -4.27
C SER A 46 -5.90 4.38 -4.81
N VAL A 47 -5.48 4.20 -6.07
CA VAL A 47 -5.33 2.86 -6.69
C VAL A 47 -4.36 1.99 -5.89
N VAL A 48 -3.24 2.53 -5.43
CA VAL A 48 -2.29 1.80 -4.58
C VAL A 48 -2.90 1.45 -3.24
N ALA A 49 -3.56 2.40 -2.58
CA ALA A 49 -4.15 2.23 -1.26
C ALA A 49 -5.25 1.16 -1.24
N PHE A 50 -6.10 1.11 -2.26
CA PHE A 50 -7.17 0.12 -2.37
C PHE A 50 -6.73 -1.18 -3.05
N GLY A 51 -5.80 -1.10 -4.00
CA GLY A 51 -5.29 -2.25 -4.76
C GLY A 51 -4.34 -3.12 -3.93
N TYR A 52 -3.48 -2.53 -3.11
CA TYR A 52 -2.51 -3.30 -2.32
C TYR A 52 -3.16 -4.30 -1.36
N PRO A 53 -4.18 -3.93 -0.54
CA PRO A 53 -4.88 -4.90 0.29
C PRO A 53 -5.54 -6.02 -0.52
N ALA A 54 -6.11 -5.72 -1.70
CA ALA A 54 -6.71 -6.72 -2.57
C ALA A 54 -5.66 -7.72 -3.10
N VAL A 55 -4.49 -7.22 -3.51
CA VAL A 55 -3.36 -8.05 -3.95
C VAL A 55 -2.79 -8.90 -2.81
N VAL A 56 -2.60 -8.32 -1.62
CA VAL A 56 -2.09 -9.07 -0.47
C VAL A 56 -3.07 -10.17 -0.04
N ARG A 57 -4.38 -9.91 -0.12
CA ARG A 57 -5.42 -10.93 0.11
C ARG A 57 -5.39 -12.04 -0.93
N SER A 58 -5.27 -11.70 -2.22
CA SER A 58 -5.22 -12.72 -3.28
C SER A 58 -3.95 -13.58 -3.23
N LEU A 59 -2.84 -13.03 -2.74
CA LEU A 59 -1.58 -13.75 -2.54
C LEU A 59 -1.56 -14.59 -1.25
N GLY A 60 -2.59 -14.51 -0.40
CA GLY A 60 -2.67 -15.27 0.85
C GLY A 60 -1.69 -14.82 1.94
N VAL A 61 -0.97 -13.72 1.73
CA VAL A 61 0.00 -13.14 2.69
C VAL A 61 -0.72 -12.16 3.63
N GLU A 62 -2.03 -12.31 3.83
CA GLU A 62 -2.81 -11.37 4.60
C GLU A 62 -2.45 -11.43 6.10
N PRO A 63 -2.13 -10.28 6.71
CA PRO A 63 -1.85 -10.23 8.13
C PRO A 63 -3.08 -10.65 8.93
N ALA A 64 -2.87 -11.37 10.04
CA ALA A 64 -3.94 -11.91 10.87
C ALA A 64 -4.90 -10.82 11.40
N VAL A 65 -4.46 -9.57 11.43
CA VAL A 65 -5.27 -8.40 11.81
C VAL A 65 -6.37 -8.08 10.78
N TRP A 66 -6.15 -8.34 9.49
CA TRP A 66 -7.14 -8.10 8.44
C TRP A 66 -8.21 -9.18 8.34
N ARG A 67 -7.93 -10.39 8.86
CA ARG A 67 -8.88 -11.51 8.94
C ARG A 67 -9.96 -11.34 10.02
N ARG A 68 -9.83 -10.36 10.90
CA ARG A 68 -10.76 -10.12 12.03
C ARG A 68 -11.60 -8.84 11.86
N GLY A 69 -11.73 -8.34 10.63
CA GLY A 69 -12.67 -7.26 10.29
C GLY A 69 -14.06 -7.81 10.09
#